data_AF-A0A839ILW2-F1
#
_entry.id   AF-A0A839ILW2-F1
#
_cell.length_a   1.000
_cell.length_b   1.000
_cell.length_c   1.000
_cell.angle_alpha   90.00
_cell.angle_beta   90.00
_cell.angle_gamma   90.00
#
_symmetry.space_group_name_H-M   'P 1'
#
loop_
_entity.id
_entity.type
_entity.pdbx_description
1 polymer ?
#
loop_
_entity_poly.entity_id
_entity_poly.type
_entity_poly.pdbx_seq_one_letter_code
_entity_poly.pdbx_strand_id
1 'polypeptide(L)' 'MHFDSFADFISMGGHGLYVWMAYGLTTVLLVINFVLPVMHKRQLVKEQARKMRREQQTP' A
#
# COMPACT_ATOMS: atom_id res chain seq x y z
N MET A 1 -5.18 -27.89 -20.22
CA MET A 1 -5.19 -28.33 -18.80
C MET A 1 -6.09 -27.36 -18.06
N HIS A 2 -7.22 -27.86 -17.58
CA HIS A 2 -8.18 -27.12 -16.75
C HIS A 2 -7.66 -27.23 -15.31
N PHE A 3 -7.61 -26.14 -14.54
CA PHE A 3 -7.27 -26.25 -13.12
C PHE A 3 -8.43 -26.96 -12.44
N ASP A 4 -8.21 -28.18 -11.94
CA ASP A 4 -9.28 -29.00 -11.34
C ASP A 4 -9.74 -28.46 -9.97
N SER A 5 -8.97 -27.56 -9.36
CA SER A 5 -9.33 -26.89 -8.10
C SER A 5 -8.59 -25.57 -7.88
N PHE A 6 -9.15 -24.72 -7.02
CA PHE A 6 -8.53 -23.46 -6.59
C PHE A 6 -7.14 -23.67 -5.94
N ALA A 7 -6.95 -24.81 -5.27
CA ALA A 7 -5.66 -25.20 -4.71
C ALA A 7 -4.59 -25.43 -5.81
N ASP A 8 -4.96 -26.02 -6.95
CA ASP A 8 -4.04 -26.24 -8.08
C ASP A 8 -3.70 -24.93 -8.80
N PHE A 9 -4.61 -23.96 -8.80
CA PHE A 9 -4.32 -22.62 -9.27
C PHE A 9 -3.33 -21.88 -8.36
N ILE A 10 -3.42 -22.06 -7.04
CA ILE A 10 -2.46 -21.48 -6.09
C ILE A 10 -1.12 -22.22 -6.15
N SER A 11 -1.15 -23.55 -6.33
CA SER A 11 0.03 -24.42 -6.33
C SER A 11 0.77 -24.43 -7.67
N MET A 12 0.08 -24.14 -8.80
CA MET A 12 0.63 -24.15 -10.18
C MET A 12 1.68 -25.26 -10.39
N GLY A 13 1.32 -26.51 -10.07
CA GLY A 13 2.22 -27.66 -10.26
C GLY A 13 3.50 -27.64 -9.42
N GLY A 14 3.52 -26.96 -8.27
CA GLY A 14 4.67 -26.88 -7.35
C GLY A 14 5.45 -25.56 -7.39
N HIS A 15 5.14 -24.67 -8.34
CA HIS A 15 5.82 -23.37 -8.47
C HIS A 15 5.00 -22.17 -8.00
N GLY A 16 3.74 -22.37 -7.65
CA GLY A 16 2.85 -21.27 -7.31
C GLY A 16 3.33 -20.43 -6.11
N LEU A 17 4.01 -21.05 -5.14
CA LEU A 17 4.61 -20.32 -4.01
C LEU A 17 5.60 -19.24 -4.48
N TYR A 18 6.44 -19.52 -5.48
CA TYR A 18 7.39 -18.53 -6.02
C TYR A 18 6.67 -17.38 -6.73
N VAL A 19 5.63 -17.69 -7.48
CA VAL A 19 4.80 -16.69 -8.18
C VAL A 19 4.15 -15.77 -7.15
N TRP A 20 3.43 -16.33 -6.19
CA TRP A 20 2.74 -15.56 -5.15
C TRP A 20 3.70 -14.75 -4.28
N MET A 21 4.91 -15.26 -4.00
CA MET A 21 5.93 -14.49 -3.28
C MET A 21 6.43 -13.29 -4.09
N ALA A 22 6.66 -13.45 -5.41
CA ALA A 22 7.05 -12.34 -6.27
C ALA A 22 5.94 -11.29 -6.36
N TYR A 23 4.70 -11.70 -6.62
CA TYR A 23 3.54 -10.81 -6.64
C TYR A 23 3.29 -10.14 -5.28
N GLY A 24 3.45 -10.88 -4.18
CA GLY A 24 3.31 -10.38 -2.82
C GLY A 24 4.36 -9.31 -2.52
N LEU A 25 5.62 -9.56 -2.86
CA LEU A 25 6.70 -8.59 -2.68
C LEU A 25 6.46 -7.33 -3.50
N THR A 26 6.11 -7.45 -4.78
CA THR A 26 5.79 -6.29 -5.62
C THR A 26 4.60 -5.51 -5.07
N THR A 27 3.54 -6.21 -4.63
CA THR A 27 2.36 -5.56 -4.03
C THR A 27 2.73 -4.80 -2.77
N VAL A 28 3.54 -5.38 -1.89
CA VAL A 28 4.04 -4.72 -0.68
C VAL A 28 4.83 -3.45 -1.03
N LEU A 29 5.73 -3.52 -2.01
CA LEU A 29 6.51 -2.36 -2.45
C LEU A 29 5.62 -1.25 -3.01
N LEU A 30 4.63 -1.59 -3.84
CA LEU A 30 3.66 -0.63 -4.36
C LEU A 30 2.82 0.01 -3.24
N VAL A 31 2.35 -0.79 -2.29
CA VAL A 31 1.57 -0.30 -1.15
C VAL A 31 2.41 0.65 -0.30
N ILE A 32 3.66 0.29 0.01
CA ILE A 32 4.56 1.17 0.77
C ILE A 32 4.79 2.48 0.02
N ASN A 33 5.07 2.41 -1.28
CA ASN A 33 5.31 3.58 -2.13
C ASN A 33 4.08 4.49 -2.21
N PHE A 34 2.87 3.92 -2.15
CA PHE A 34 1.63 4.69 -2.16
C PHE A 34 1.25 5.25 -0.78
N VAL A 35 1.41 4.47 0.28
CA VAL A 35 0.98 4.83 1.64
C VAL A 35 1.88 5.91 2.24
N LEU A 36 3.21 5.82 2.07
CA LEU A 36 4.16 6.82 2.57
C LEU A 36 3.83 8.26 2.13
N PRO A 37 3.68 8.59 0.84
CA PRO A 37 3.39 9.95 0.40
C PRO A 37 1.99 10.39 0.83
N VAL A 38 1.00 9.49 0.86
CA VAL A 38 -0.35 9.82 1.34
C VAL A 38 -0.31 10.18 2.83
N MET A 39 0.42 9.43 3.65
CA MET A 39 0.60 9.74 5.07
C MET A 39 1.32 11.08 5.28
N HIS A 40 2.43 11.31 4.57
CA HIS A 40 3.18 12.57 4.65
C HIS A 40 2.35 13.78 4.22
N LYS A 41 1.59 13.68 3.12
CA LYS A 41 0.69 14.77 2.68
C LYS A 41 -0.35 15.08 3.74
N ARG A 42 -0.94 14.07 4.38
CA ARG A 42 -1.93 14.28 5.45
C ARG A 42 -1.32 14.95 6.68
N GLN A 43 -0.06 14.66 7.02
CA GLN A 43 0.64 15.33 8.11
C GLN A 43 0.91 16.80 7.78
N LEU A 44 1.42 17.10 6.58
CA LEU A 44 1.70 18.47 6.15
C LEU A 44 0.44 19.33 6.13
N VAL A 45 -0.67 18.82 5.60
CA VAL A 45 -1.96 19.53 5.60
C VAL A 45 -2.46 19.79 7.02
N LYS A 46 -2.31 18.82 7.93
CA LYS A 46 -2.67 19.01 9.36
C LYS A 46 -1.81 20.07 10.03
N GLU A 47 -0.52 20.12 9.73
CA GLU A 47 0.39 21.14 10.29
C GLU A 47 0.08 22.54 9.74
N GLN A 48 -0.17 22.66 8.44
CA GLN A 48 -0.56 23.94 7.82
C GLN A 48 -1.88 24.45 8.40
N ALA A 49 -2.90 23.59 8.55
CA ALA A 49 -4.17 23.97 9.16
C ALA A 49 -4.01 24.43 10.63
N ARG A 50 -3.06 23.85 11.38
CA ARG A 50 -2.74 24.28 12.75
C ARG A 50 -2.05 25.64 12.80
N LYS A 51 -1.17 25.97 11.84
CA LYS A 51 -0.51 27.28 11.76
C LYS A 51 -1.51 28.39 11.42
N MET A 52 -2.36 28.18 10.42
CA MET A 52 -3.40 29.16 10.03
C MET A 52 -4.35 29.50 11.19
N ARG A 53 -4.72 28.50 12.02
CA ARG A 53 -5.54 28.72 13.21
C ARG A 53 -4.86 29.61 14.27
N ARG A 54 -3.54 29.60 14.37
CA ARG A 54 -2.79 30.43 15.33
C ARG A 54 -2.60 31.85 14.81
N GLU A 55 -2.36 32.01 13.51
CA GLU A 55 -2.25 33.32 12.86
C GLU A 55 -3.58 34.09 12.90
N GLN A 56 -4.72 33.41 12.77
CA GLN A 56 -6.04 34.04 12.93
C GLN A 56 -6.41 34.37 14.39
N GLN A 57 -5.70 33.81 15.38
CA GLN A 57 -5.95 34.05 16.81
C GLN A 57 -5.02 35.11 17.42
N THR A 58 -4.09 35.67 16.64
CA THR A 58 -3.28 36.82 17.07
C THR A 58 -3.82 38.07 16.37
N PRO A 59 -4.61 38.92 17.06
CA PRO A 59 -5.06 40.21 16.54
C PRO A 59 -3.93 41.25 16.46
#